data_AF-A0AAW8U832-F1
#
_entry.id   AF-A0AAW8U832-F1
#
_cell.length_a   1.000
_cell.length_b   1.000
_cell.length_c   1.000
_cell.angle_alpha   90.00
_cell.angle_beta   90.00
_cell.angle_gamma   90.00
#
_symmetry.space_group_name_H-M   'P 1'
#
loop_
_entity.id
_entity.type
_entity.pdbx_description
1 polymer ?
#
loop_
_entity_poly.entity_id
_entity_poly.type
_entity_poly.pdbx_seq_one_letter_code
_entity_poly.pdbx_strand_id
1 'polypeptide(L)'
;MNETEKLIEKNNNLRELLSAENKEYYEQILIYIRTKSFFHDELDIEKILLEILQDILEAQKNSENAVDYFGNNPQNTLDDILSQLPKIT
;
A
#
# COMPACT_ATOMS: atom_id res chain seq x y z
N MET A 1 1.76 -21.17 -6.82
CA MET A 1 1.74 -19.77 -6.37
C MET A 1 1.86 -18.86 -7.58
N ASN A 2 0.82 -18.10 -7.88
CA ASN A 2 0.81 -17.11 -8.96
C ASN A 2 1.56 -15.82 -8.53
N GLU A 3 1.68 -14.85 -9.43
CA GLU A 3 2.43 -13.62 -9.15
C GLU A 3 1.78 -12.78 -8.05
N THR A 4 0.46 -12.62 -8.10
CA THR A 4 -0.33 -11.91 -7.08
C THR A 4 -0.12 -12.50 -5.68
N GLU A 5 -0.19 -13.82 -5.54
CA GLU A 5 0.04 -14.52 -4.26
C GLU A 5 1.46 -14.26 -3.72
N LYS A 6 2.47 -14.18 -4.60
CA LYS A 6 3.85 -13.83 -4.19
C LYS A 6 3.94 -12.39 -3.68
N LEU A 7 3.23 -11.45 -4.30
CA LEU A 7 3.20 -10.06 -3.86
C LEU A 7 2.52 -9.94 -2.50
N ILE A 8 1.38 -10.62 -2.31
CA ILE A 8 0.66 -10.68 -1.02
C ILE A 8 1.55 -11.26 0.07
N GLU A 9 2.24 -12.38 -0.19
CA GLU A 9 3.16 -12.98 0.77
C GLU A 9 4.30 -12.02 1.14
N LYS A 10 4.93 -11.41 0.13
CA LYS A 10 5.99 -10.42 0.35
C LYS A 10 5.49 -9.22 1.15
N ASN A 11 4.27 -8.76 0.87
CA ASN A 11 3.62 -7.67 1.59
C ASN A 11 3.45 -8.02 3.07
N ASN A 12 2.88 -9.19 3.36
CA ASN A 12 2.69 -9.69 4.72
C ASN A 12 4.01 -9.77 5.49
N ASN A 13 5.06 -10.31 4.86
CA ASN A 13 6.39 -10.42 5.49
C ASN A 13 7.02 -9.06 5.79
N LEU A 14 6.95 -8.11 4.84
CA LEU A 14 7.56 -6.79 4.99
C LEU A 14 6.79 -5.91 5.98
N ARG A 15 5.46 -6.05 6.07
CA ARG A 15 4.63 -5.29 6.99
C ARG A 15 4.99 -5.55 8.45
N GLU A 16 5.49 -6.74 8.78
CA GLU A 16 5.96 -7.06 10.13
C GLU A 16 7.25 -6.32 10.52
N LEU A 17 7.94 -5.68 9.57
CA LEU A 17 9.14 -4.86 9.82
C LEU A 17 8.81 -3.39 10.13
N LEU A 18 7.54 -3.00 10.02
CA LEU A 18 7.10 -1.65 10.36
C LEU A 18 7.07 -1.44 11.87
N SER A 19 7.36 -0.21 12.28
CA SER A 19 6.98 0.31 13.60
C SER A 19 5.46 0.23 13.78
N ALA A 20 5.00 0.26 15.03
CA ALA A 20 3.57 0.15 15.32
C ALA A 20 2.75 1.25 14.63
N GLU A 21 3.24 2.48 14.66
CA GLU A 21 2.62 3.66 14.06
C GLU A 21 2.56 3.54 12.52
N ASN A 22 3.66 3.15 11.89
CA ASN A 22 3.69 2.97 10.44
C ASN A 22 2.86 1.76 9.98
N LYS A 23 2.79 0.70 10.80
CA LYS A 23 1.96 -0.47 10.54
C LYS A 23 0.48 -0.12 10.56
N GLU A 24 0.03 0.61 11.58
CA GLU A 24 -1.35 1.08 11.67
C GLU A 24 -1.72 1.96 10.47
N TYR A 25 -0.83 2.90 10.11
CA TYR A 25 -1.01 3.74 8.93
C TYR A 25 -1.14 2.93 7.64
N TYR A 26 -0.21 2.01 7.40
CA TYR A 26 -0.21 1.17 6.20
C TYR A 26 -1.42 0.22 6.13
N GLU A 27 -1.88 -0.32 7.26
CA GLU A 27 -3.07 -1.19 7.28
C GLU A 27 -4.35 -0.45 6.90
N GLN A 28 -4.46 0.83 7.25
CA GLN A 28 -5.58 1.68 6.78
C GLN A 28 -5.54 1.84 5.25
N ILE A 29 -4.36 2.06 4.67
CA ILE A 29 -4.17 2.12 3.21
C ILE A 29 -4.57 0.79 2.56
N LEU A 30 -4.10 -0.33 3.12
CA LEU A 30 -4.34 -1.67 2.62
C LEU A 30 -5.84 -1.97 2.52
N ILE A 31 -6.59 -1.70 3.59
CA ILE A 31 -8.05 -1.90 3.64
C ILE A 31 -8.73 -0.99 2.61
N TYR A 32 -8.33 0.29 2.55
CA TYR A 32 -8.95 1.27 1.66
C TYR A 32 -8.82 0.87 0.19
N ILE A 33 -7.59 0.63 -0.26
CA ILE A 33 -7.29 0.25 -1.65
C ILE A 33 -8.03 -1.04 -2.01
N ARG A 34 -7.85 -2.12 -1.23
CA ARG A 34 -8.48 -3.41 -1.59
C ARG A 34 -10.00 -3.34 -1.67
N THR A 35 -10.63 -2.50 -0.85
CA THR A 35 -12.09 -2.31 -0.88
C THR A 35 -12.54 -1.49 -2.10
N LYS A 36 -11.77 -0.48 -2.48
CA LYS A 36 -12.09 0.42 -3.60
C LYS A 36 -11.73 -0.16 -4.97
N SER A 37 -10.81 -1.11 -5.01
CA SER A 37 -10.23 -1.61 -6.25
C SER A 37 -10.96 -2.79 -6.89
N PHE A 38 -12.23 -3.03 -6.54
CA PHE A 38 -13.01 -4.18 -7.03
C PHE A 38 -13.10 -4.27 -8.56
N PHE A 39 -12.98 -3.15 -9.27
CA PHE A 39 -13.02 -3.09 -10.74
C PHE A 39 -11.64 -3.02 -11.39
N HIS A 40 -10.56 -3.24 -10.64
CA HIS A 40 -9.18 -3.15 -11.12
C HIS A 40 -8.48 -4.50 -11.07
N ASP A 41 -7.38 -4.62 -11.81
CA ASP A 41 -6.58 -5.84 -11.82
C ASP A 41 -5.85 -6.05 -10.49
N GLU A 42 -6.06 -7.22 -9.88
CA GLU A 42 -5.51 -7.55 -8.56
C GLU A 42 -3.98 -7.51 -8.55
N LEU A 43 -3.32 -7.89 -9.65
CA LEU A 43 -1.87 -7.86 -9.75
C LEU A 43 -1.35 -6.42 -9.68
N ASP A 44 -2.00 -5.49 -10.39
CA ASP A 44 -1.61 -4.07 -10.37
C ASP A 44 -1.85 -3.45 -8.99
N ILE A 45 -2.93 -3.83 -8.32
CA ILE A 45 -3.23 -3.39 -6.96
C ILE A 45 -2.17 -3.87 -5.96
N GLU A 46 -1.79 -5.14 -6.01
CA GLU A 46 -0.79 -5.68 -5.09
C GLU A 46 0.63 -5.13 -5.35
N LYS A 47 0.94 -4.72 -6.59
CA LYS A 47 2.18 -4.00 -6.91
C LYS A 47 2.24 -2.64 -6.22
N ILE A 48 1.17 -1.86 -6.32
CA ILE A 48 1.08 -0.51 -5.72
C ILE A 48 1.14 -0.59 -4.20
N LEU A 49 0.42 -1.53 -3.60
CA LEU A 49 0.46 -1.75 -2.15
C LEU A 49 1.87 -2.10 -1.68
N LEU A 50 2.58 -2.93 -2.43
CA LEU A 50 3.94 -3.31 -2.12
C LEU A 50 4.94 -2.15 -2.31
N GLU A 51 4.71 -1.27 -3.29
CA GLU A 51 5.51 -0.05 -3.51
C GLU A 51 5.35 0.92 -2.33
N ILE A 52 4.11 1.26 -1.97
CA ILE A 52 3.81 2.11 -0.81
C ILE A 52 4.43 1.55 0.48
N LEU A 53 4.35 0.24 0.69
CA LEU A 53 4.97 -0.41 1.86
C LEU A 53 6.51 -0.25 1.87
N GLN A 54 7.15 -0.36 0.70
CA GLN A 54 8.60 -0.19 0.58
C GLN A 54 9.01 1.26 0.86
N ASP A 55 8.25 2.23 0.35
CA ASP A 55 8.50 3.65 0.61
C ASP A 55 8.35 3.99 2.10
N ILE A 56 7.34 3.44 2.78
CA ILE A 56 7.18 3.60 4.23
C ILE A 56 8.37 3.00 4.98
N LEU A 57 8.84 1.81 4.58
CA LEU A 57 10.01 1.18 5.18
C LEU A 57 11.28 2.00 4.96
N GLU A 58 11.42 2.67 3.82
CA GLU A 58 12.54 3.56 3.52
C GLU A 58 12.49 4.83 4.37
N ALA A 59 11.34 5.50 4.45
CA ALA A 59 11.12 6.64 5.34
C ALA A 59 11.43 6.28 6.80
N GLN A 60 10.95 5.11 7.26
CA GLN A 60 11.22 4.60 8.61
C GLN A 60 12.72 4.43 8.89
N LYS A 61 13.49 3.92 7.92
CA LYS A 61 14.95 3.79 8.06
C LYS A 61 15.64 5.14 8.20
N ASN A 62 15.06 6.18 7.61
CA ASN A 62 15.53 7.55 7.71
C ASN A 62 14.99 8.28 8.96
N SER A 63 14.34 7.55 9.89
CA SER A 63 13.69 8.10 11.09
C SER A 63 12.53 9.05 10.79
N GLU A 64 11.94 8.95 9.60
CA GLU A 64 10.71 9.64 9.21
C GLU A 64 9.53 8.68 9.40
N ASN A 65 8.44 9.15 10.02
CA ASN A 65 7.22 8.36 10.11
C ASN A 65 6.38 8.52 8.83
N ALA A 66 5.52 7.55 8.56
CA ALA A 66 4.70 7.52 7.35
C ALA A 66 3.75 8.73 7.27
N VAL A 67 3.23 9.19 8.40
CA VAL A 67 2.29 10.33 8.46
C VAL A 67 2.99 11.64 8.08
N ASP A 68 4.25 11.81 8.45
CA ASP A 68 5.05 13.00 8.11
C ASP A 68 5.45 12.98 6.64
N TYR A 69 5.72 11.80 6.07
CA TYR A 69 6.11 11.64 4.67
C TYR A 69 4.92 11.69 3.70
N PHE A 70 3.82 11.00 4.02
CA PHE A 70 2.65 10.85 3.16
C PHE A 70 1.46 11.75 3.55
N GLY A 71 1.50 12.36 4.74
CA GLY A 71 0.44 13.22 5.27
C GLY A 71 -0.63 12.49 6.07
N ASN A 72 -1.45 13.26 6.78
CA ASN A 72 -2.55 12.76 7.62
C ASN A 72 -3.78 12.26 6.84
N ASN A 73 -3.86 12.54 5.53
CA ASN A 73 -5.03 12.16 4.73
C ASN A 73 -4.60 11.52 3.41
N PRO A 74 -4.12 10.26 3.45
CA PRO A 74 -3.70 9.57 2.23
C PRO A 74 -4.87 9.32 1.27
N GLN A 75 -6.12 9.34 1.73
CA GLN A 75 -7.29 8.94 0.93
C GLN A 75 -7.38 9.65 -0.42
N ASN A 76 -7.18 10.97 -0.46
CA ASN A 76 -7.22 11.72 -1.72
C ASN A 76 -6.10 11.28 -2.67
N THR A 77 -4.88 11.12 -2.16
CA THR A 77 -3.73 10.63 -2.95
C THR A 77 -3.96 9.21 -3.44
N LEU A 78 -4.54 8.34 -2.61
CA LEU A 78 -4.86 6.96 -2.98
C LEU A 78 -5.97 6.92 -4.03
N ASP A 79 -6.99 7.78 -3.91
CA ASP A 79 -8.04 7.93 -4.92
C ASP A 79 -7.46 8.38 -6.28
N ASP A 80 -6.52 9.32 -6.27
CA ASP A 80 -5.83 9.78 -7.47
C ASP A 80 -5.01 8.65 -8.11
N ILE A 81 -4.31 7.83 -7.31
CA ILE A 81 -3.58 6.65 -7.80
C ILE A 81 -4.55 5.64 -8.42
N LEU A 82 -5.63 5.30 -7.73
CA LEU A 82 -6.63 4.34 -8.23
C LEU A 82 -7.32 4.82 -9.51
N SER A 83 -7.56 6.14 -9.64
CA SER A 83 -8.17 6.73 -10.83
C SER A 83 -7.32 6.57 -12.10
N GLN A 84 -6.01 6.40 -11.93
CA GLN A 84 -5.05 6.23 -13.03
C GLN A 84 -4.93 4.76 -13.48
N LEU A 85 -5.47 3.82 -12.70
CA LEU A 85 -5.39 2.41 -13.03
C LEU A 85 -6.45 1.99 -14.05
N PRO A 86 -6.10 1.09 -14.99
CA PRO A 86 -7.08 0.52 -15.89
C PRO A 86 -8.14 -0.23 -15.11
N LYS A 87 -9.39 -0.13 -15.58
CA LYS A 87 -10.50 -0.93 -15.07
C LYS A 87 -10.65 -2.17 -15.92
N ILE A 88 -10.88 -3.32 -15.28
CA ILE A 88 -11.28 -4.53 -15.98
C ILE A 88 -12.73 -4.29 -16.43
N THR A 89 -12.95 -4.30 -17.74
CA THR A 89 -14.27 -4.09 -18.36
C THR A 89 -14.95 -5.43 -18.64
#